data_AF-A0A382UUS7-F1
#
_entry.id   AF-A0A382UUS7-F1
#
_cell.length_a   1.000
_cell.length_b   1.000
_cell.length_c   1.000
_cell.angle_alpha   90.00
_cell.angle_beta   90.00
_cell.angle_gamma   90.00
#
_symmetry.space_group_name_H-M   'P 1'
#
loop_
_entity.id
_entity.type
_entity.pdbx_description
1 polymer ?
#
loop_
_entity_poly.entity_id
_entity_poly.type
_entity_poly.pdbx_seq_one_letter_code
_entity_poly.pdbx_strand_id
1 'polypeptide(L)' 'MANVDVINGFANFLLCKTPSTGPITTELIEKCRRRGLYIRNVATTSPRLGERMFRVAVKDKETNNTIVRILADSIND' A
#
# COMPACT_ATOMS: atom_id res chain seq x y z
N MET A 1 8.22 9.10 -11.53
CA MET A 1 7.31 8.13 -10.91
C MET A 1 8.00 7.55 -9.71
N ALA A 2 7.38 7.67 -8.53
CA ALA A 2 7.95 7.10 -7.31
C ALA A 2 7.55 5.62 -7.24
N ASN A 3 8.54 4.72 -7.18
CA ASN A 3 8.30 3.28 -7.20
C ASN A 3 8.07 2.74 -5.78
N VAL A 4 7.13 1.80 -5.65
CA VAL A 4 6.87 1.06 -4.42
C VAL A 4 7.81 -0.14 -4.37
N ASP A 5 8.46 -0.37 -3.22
CA ASP A 5 9.18 -1.62 -3.03
C ASP A 5 8.19 -2.71 -2.61
N VAL A 6 8.15 -3.81 -3.35
CA VAL A 6 7.30 -4.98 -3.05
C VAL A 6 8.19 -6.09 -2.50
N ILE A 7 7.86 -6.58 -1.30
CA ILE A 7 8.61 -7.61 -0.62
C ILE A 7 8.06 -8.97 -1.05
N ASN A 8 8.95 -9.86 -1.52
CA ASN A 8 8.59 -11.23 -1.89
C ASN A 8 7.99 -11.98 -0.70
N GLY A 9 6.93 -12.74 -0.97
CA GLY A 9 6.26 -13.54 0.05
C GLY A 9 5.27 -14.54 -0.58
N PHE A 10 4.84 -15.51 0.23
CA PHE A 10 3.90 -16.57 -0.16
C PHE A 10 2.63 -16.47 0.68
N ALA A 11 1.84 -15.43 0.42
CA ALA A 11 0.58 -15.16 1.12
C ALA A 11 -0.46 -14.56 0.16
N ASN A 12 -1.71 -14.44 0.63
CA ASN A 12 -2.79 -13.76 -0.09
C ASN A 12 -2.75 -12.22 0.08
N PHE A 13 -1.58 -11.67 0.40
CA PHE A 13 -1.30 -10.25 0.47
C PHE A 13 0.16 -9.96 0.09
N LEU A 14 0.42 -8.75 -0.38
CA LEU A 14 1.76 -8.24 -0.61
C LEU A 14 2.13 -7.29 0.51
N LEU A 15 3.35 -7.41 1.02
CA LEU A 15 3.96 -6.43 1.90
C LEU A 15 4.71 -5.43 1.03
N CYS A 16 4.44 -4.15 1.24
CA CYS A 16 4.94 -3.07 0.40
C CYS A 16 5.52 -1.94 1.24
N LYS A 17 6.45 -1.19 0.66
CA LYS A 17 7.04 0.02 1.24
C LYS A 17 6.81 1.22 0.33
N THR A 18 6.32 2.32 0.89
CA THR A 18 6.26 3.58 0.13
C THR A 18 7.66 4.16 -0.08
N PRO A 19 7.89 4.83 -1.23
CA PRO A 19 9.16 5.50 -1.48
C PRO A 19 9.44 6.57 -0.42
N SER A 20 10.70 6.90 -0.20
CA SER A 20 11.12 7.91 0.81
C SER A 20 10.52 9.30 0.55
N THR A 21 10.31 9.65 -0.72
CA THR A 21 9.67 10.90 -1.16
C THR A 21 8.14 10.84 -1.22
N GLY A 22 7.55 9.67 -0.97
CA GLY A 22 6.10 9.47 -0.99
C GLY A 22 5.43 9.70 0.38
N PRO A 23 4.12 9.48 0.48
CA PRO A 23 3.40 9.59 1.75
C PRO A 23 3.82 8.50 2.74
N ILE A 24 3.67 8.79 4.03
CA ILE A 24 3.69 7.75 5.07
C ILE A 24 2.41 6.91 5.00
N THR A 25 2.40 5.72 5.59
CA THR A 25 1.29 4.76 5.45
C THR A 25 -0.05 5.31 5.96
N THR A 26 -0.07 6.14 7.00
CA THR A 26 -1.30 6.76 7.52
C THR A 26 -1.92 7.71 6.51
N GLU A 27 -1.12 8.57 5.88
CA GLU A 27 -1.57 9.48 4.81
C GLU A 27 -2.03 8.71 3.57
N LEU A 28 -1.28 7.65 3.19
CA LEU A 28 -1.64 6.79 2.06
C LEU A 28 -2.98 6.10 2.30
N ILE A 29 -3.25 5.61 3.51
CA ILE A 29 -4.53 5.01 3.89
C ILE A 29 -5.67 6.02 3.70
N GLU A 30 -5.49 7.26 4.14
CA GLU A 30 -6.51 8.29 3.98
C GLU A 30 -6.77 8.63 2.50
N LYS A 31 -5.71 8.74 1.68
CA LYS A 31 -5.83 8.92 0.22
C LYS A 31 -6.57 7.75 -0.45
N CYS A 32 -6.20 6.51 -0.12
CA CYS A 32 -6.82 5.30 -0.65
C CYS A 32 -8.29 5.17 -0.23
N ARG A 33 -8.60 5.46 1.04
CA ARG A 33 -9.94 5.35 1.61
C ARG A 33 -10.95 6.26 0.91
N ARG A 34 -10.54 7.48 0.56
CA ARG A 34 -11.38 8.41 -0.25
C ARG A 34 -11.72 7.87 -1.63
N ARG A 35 -10.96 6.91 -2.14
CA ARG A 35 -11.14 6.25 -3.44
C ARG A 35 -11.73 4.84 -3.32
N GLY A 36 -12.20 4.46 -2.12
CA GLY A 36 -12.81 3.15 -1.86
C GLY A 36 -11.81 1.99 -1.65
N LEU A 37 -10.51 2.28 -1.54
CA LEU A 37 -9.49 1.26 -1.27
C LEU A 37 -9.08 1.25 0.20
N TYR A 38 -9.15 0.07 0.82
CA TYR A 38 -8.74 -0.14 2.21
C TYR A 38 -7.48 -1.01 2.26
N ILE A 39 -6.35 -0.39 2.61
CA ILE A 39 -5.06 -1.07 2.86
C ILE A 39 -4.76 -1.10 4.36
N ARG A 40 -3.82 -1.95 4.79
CA ARG A 40 -3.52 -2.15 6.22
C ARG A 40 -2.18 -1.52 6.60
N ASN A 41 -2.19 -0.68 7.63
CA ASN A 41 -0.98 -0.26 8.34
C ASN A 41 -0.41 -1.45 9.11
N VAL A 42 0.83 -1.83 8.84
CA VAL A 42 1.51 -2.95 9.53
C VAL A 42 2.28 -2.51 10.77
N ALA A 43 2.59 -1.21 10.91
CA ALA A 43 3.27 -0.67 12.08
C ALA A 43 2.44 -0.84 13.36
N THR A 44 1.11 -0.91 13.25
CA THR A 44 0.22 -1.14 14.40
C THR A 44 0.32 -2.56 14.98
N THR A 45 0.79 -3.52 14.19
CA THR A 45 0.97 -4.92 14.63
C THR A 45 2.44 -5.28 14.82
N SER A 46 3.34 -4.62 14.09
CA SER A 46 4.79 -4.76 14.25
C SER A 46 5.46 -3.40 14.10
N PRO A 47 5.62 -2.64 15.20
CA PRO A 47 6.19 -1.29 15.17
C PRO A 47 7.59 -1.21 14.54
N ARG A 48 8.36 -2.31 14.57
CA ARG A 48 9.71 -2.41 13.98
C ARG A 48 9.73 -2.28 12.46
N LEU A 49 8.59 -2.49 11.79
CA LEU A 49 8.50 -2.34 10.33
C LEU A 49 8.49 -0.86 9.90
N GLY A 50 8.17 0.06 10.81
CA GLY A 50 8.16 1.49 10.52
C GLY A 50 6.93 1.98 9.76
N GLU A 51 6.83 3.31 9.64
CA GLU A 51 5.62 4.03 9.23
C GLU A 51 5.34 4.03 7.72
N ARG A 52 6.25 3.51 6.89
CA ARG A 52 6.13 3.47 5.42
C ARG A 52 5.79 2.09 4.87
N MET A 53 5.66 1.12 5.76
CA MET A 53 5.27 -0.24 5.40
C MET A 53 3.76 -0.37 5.45
N PHE A 54 3.19 -1.07 4.48
CA PHE A 54 1.77 -1.43 4.45
C PHE A 54 1.60 -2.79 3.80
N ARG A 55 0.44 -3.41 4.01
CA ARG A 55 0.06 -4.60 3.23
C ARG A 55 -1.23 -4.37 2.47
N VAL A 56 -1.31 -4.98 1.29
CA VAL A 56 -2.47 -4.97 0.40
C VAL A 56 -2.83 -6.40 0.01
N ALA A 57 -4.12 -6.73 0.02
CA ALA A 57 -4.59 -8.07 -0.34
C ALA A 57 -4.46 -8.33 -1.85
N VAL A 58 -4.23 -9.59 -2.22
CA VAL A 58 -4.31 -10.05 -3.61
C VAL A 58 -5.73 -10.57 -3.87
N LYS A 59 -6.37 -10.07 -4.93
CA LYS A 59 -7.76 -10.36 -5.34
C LYS A 59 -7.81 -10.91 -6.77
N ASP A 60 -9.00 -10.94 -7.37
CA ASP A 60 -9.17 -11.20 -8.80
C ASP A 60 -8.52 -10.11 -9.67
N LYS A 61 -8.43 -10.38 -10.96
CA LYS A 61 -7.70 -9.55 -11.93
C LYS A 61 -8.26 -8.12 -11.98
N GLU A 62 -9.58 -7.99 -12.11
CA GLU A 62 -10.27 -6.72 -12.23
C GLU A 62 -10.11 -5.87 -10.96
N THR A 63 -10.26 -6.50 -9.79
CA THR A 63 -10.05 -5.86 -8.49
C THR A 63 -8.60 -5.45 -8.30
N ASN A 64 -7.62 -6.30 -8.64
CA ASN A 64 -6.20 -5.96 -8.53
C ASN A 64 -5.82 -4.80 -9.45
N ASN A 65 -6.36 -4.72 -10.67
CA ASN A 65 -6.14 -3.58 -11.56
C ASN A 65 -6.63 -2.27 -10.94
N THR A 66 -7.79 -2.30 -10.28
CA THR A 66 -8.33 -1.15 -9.54
C THR A 66 -7.45 -0.79 -8.34
N ILE A 67 -6.99 -1.77 -7.57
CA ILE A 67 -6.07 -1.59 -6.45
C ILE A 67 -4.78 -0.89 -6.92
N VAL A 68 -4.14 -1.41 -7.97
CA VAL A 68 -2.87 -0.88 -8.50
C VAL A 68 -3.05 0.56 -8.99
N ARG A 69 -4.13 0.86 -9.71
CA ARG A 69 -4.44 2.22 -10.16
C ARG A 69 -4.59 3.19 -8.99
N ILE A 70 -5.41 2.84 -7.99
CA ILE A 70 -5.63 3.71 -6.82
C ILE A 70 -4.33 3.93 -6.03
N LEU A 71 -3.51 2.89 -5.87
CA LEU A 71 -2.22 3.00 -5.21
C LEU A 71 -1.27 3.93 -5.98
N ALA A 72 -1.15 3.74 -7.29
CA ALA A 72 -0.27 4.55 -8.14
C ALA A 72 -0.64 6.03 -8.04
N ASP A 73 -1.91 6.37 -8.17
CA ASP A 73 -2.38 7.75 -8.05
C ASP A 73 -2.15 8.29 -6.61
N SER A 74 -2.49 7.52 -5.58
CA SER A 74 -2.37 7.98 -4.18
C SER A 74 -0.91 8.21 -3.74
N ILE A 75 0.03 7.50 -4.35
CA ILE A 75 1.47 7.64 -4.05
C ILE A 75 2.10 8.80 -4.84
N ASN A 76 1.61 9.08 -6.04
CA ASN A 76 2.18 10.11 -6.92
C ASN A 76 1.40 11.44 -6.93
N ASP A 77 0.23 11.52 -6.27
CA ASP A 77 -0.47 12.76 -5.90
C ASP A 77 0.39 13.64 -4.97
#